data_AF-A0A9E6MTB0-F1
#
_entry.id   AF-A0A9E6MTB0-F1
#
_cell.length_a   1.000
_cell.length_b   1.000
_cell.length_c   1.000
_cell.angle_alpha   90.00
_cell.angle_beta   90.00
_cell.angle_gamma   90.00
#
_symmetry.space_group_name_H-M   'P 1'
#
loop_
_entity.id
_entity.type
_entity.pdbx_description
1 polymer ?
#
loop_
_entity_poly.entity_id
_entity_poly.type
_entity_poly.pdbx_seq_one_letter_code
_entity_poly.pdbx_strand_id
1 'polypeptide(L)'
;METQQTKKIISGDSFSTFVRNANNNQHRTSRGSHKSGEYFVVTVLLEGSHDSFIVPTEITKIEKNSCKFSGWMSIDGHRINVSGQYDRNFENSFVEYVGDAD
;
A
#
# COMPACT_ATOMS: atom_id res chain seq x y z
N MET A 1 -12.22 19.68 -6.46
CA MET A 1 -12.69 18.29 -6.58
C MET A 1 -11.44 17.45 -6.69
N GLU A 2 -10.97 16.87 -5.59
CA GLU A 2 -9.90 15.89 -5.66
C GLU A 2 -10.50 14.62 -6.26
N THR A 3 -10.04 14.30 -7.46
CA THR A 3 -10.44 13.07 -8.14
C THR A 3 -9.82 11.91 -7.39
N GLN A 4 -10.62 11.06 -6.75
CA GLN A 4 -10.16 9.75 -6.28
C GLN A 4 -9.58 9.02 -7.49
N GLN A 5 -8.27 8.92 -7.57
CA GLN A 5 -7.58 8.24 -8.65
C GLN A 5 -7.31 6.81 -8.20
N THR A 6 -7.81 5.85 -8.98
CA THR A 6 -7.48 4.44 -8.81
C THR A 6 -6.40 4.05 -9.82
N LYS A 7 -5.36 3.34 -9.38
CA LYS A 7 -4.34 2.75 -10.24
C LYS A 7 -4.25 1.25 -10.02
N LYS A 8 -4.19 0.49 -11.10
CA LYS A 8 -4.03 -0.96 -11.06
C LYS A 8 -2.60 -1.32 -10.63
N ILE A 9 -2.47 -2.29 -9.74
CA ILE A 9 -1.19 -2.94 -9.43
C ILE A 9 -1.08 -4.14 -10.37
N ILE A 10 -0.01 -4.20 -11.16
CA ILE A 10 0.20 -5.26 -12.16
C ILE A 10 1.32 -6.24 -11.79
N SER A 11 2.15 -5.89 -10.81
CA SER A 11 3.20 -6.75 -10.24
C SER A 11 3.68 -6.16 -8.91
N GLY A 12 4.46 -6.91 -8.15
CA GLY A 12 5.04 -6.47 -6.88
C GLY A 12 5.56 -7.62 -6.04
N ASP A 13 5.86 -7.34 -4.78
CA ASP A 13 6.23 -8.37 -3.82
C ASP A 13 5.10 -9.39 -3.61
N SER A 14 5.44 -10.59 -3.16
CA SER A 14 4.45 -11.62 -2.90
C SER A 14 3.39 -11.18 -1.88
N PHE A 15 2.16 -11.69 -2.00
CA PHE A 15 1.07 -11.43 -1.05
C PHE A 15 1.46 -11.72 0.41
N SER A 16 2.24 -12.77 0.67
CA SER A 16 2.70 -13.08 2.02
C SER A 16 3.68 -12.03 2.56
N THR A 17 4.58 -11.51 1.73
CA THR A 17 5.43 -10.37 2.08
C THR A 17 4.59 -9.14 2.40
N PHE A 18 3.59 -8.83 1.56
CA PHE A 18 2.69 -7.70 1.76
C PHE A 18 2.00 -7.73 3.13
N VAL A 19 1.29 -8.83 3.42
CA VAL A 19 0.55 -9.01 4.68
C VAL A 19 1.50 -8.98 5.88
N ARG A 20 2.68 -9.61 5.78
CA ARG A 20 3.68 -9.60 6.86
C ARG A 20 4.17 -8.19 7.16
N ASN A 21 4.50 -7.41 6.13
CA ASN A 21 5.01 -6.05 6.30
C ASN A 21 3.92 -5.13 6.85
N ALA A 22 2.67 -5.26 6.39
CA ALA A 22 1.53 -4.53 6.94
C ALA A 22 1.36 -4.76 8.44
N ASN A 23 1.34 -6.03 8.87
CA ASN A 23 1.25 -6.38 10.29
C ASN A 23 2.43 -5.83 11.10
N ASN A 24 3.65 -5.93 10.57
CA ASN A 24 4.84 -5.38 11.22
C ASN A 24 4.76 -3.86 11.41
N ASN A 25 4.35 -3.12 10.38
CA ASN A 25 4.18 -1.67 10.47
C ASN A 25 3.05 -1.30 11.45
N GLN A 26 1.96 -2.06 11.46
CA GLN A 26 0.85 -1.85 12.40
C GLN A 26 1.32 -1.94 13.86
N HIS A 27 2.16 -2.94 14.17
CA HIS A 27 2.61 -3.21 15.54
C HIS A 27 3.87 -2.46 15.96
N ARG A 28 4.81 -2.20 15.05
CA ARG A 28 6.15 -1.71 15.40
C ARG A 28 6.31 -0.20 15.25
N THR A 29 5.56 0.44 14.36
CA THR A 29 5.82 1.84 13.97
C THR A 29 4.61 2.72 14.21
N SER A 30 4.11 2.82 15.46
CA SER A 30 2.92 3.66 15.78
C SER A 30 1.80 3.56 14.72
N ARG A 31 1.46 2.32 14.31
CA ARG A 31 0.54 2.01 13.21
C ARG A 31 0.99 2.50 11.83
N GLY A 32 2.26 2.35 11.51
CA GLY A 32 2.82 2.75 10.23
C GLY A 32 2.84 4.26 9.94
N SER A 33 2.74 5.13 10.96
CA SER A 33 2.84 6.57 10.74
C SER A 33 4.16 6.92 10.05
N HIS A 34 4.10 7.69 8.97
CA HIS A 34 5.23 8.23 8.22
C HIS A 34 6.21 9.07 9.07
N LYS A 35 5.79 9.52 10.26
CA LYS A 35 6.63 10.23 11.24
C LYS A 35 7.43 9.28 12.14
N SER A 36 7.25 7.97 12.00
CA SER A 36 7.74 6.95 12.94
C SER A 36 8.82 6.06 12.31
N GLY A 37 10.05 6.17 12.82
CA GLY A 37 11.13 5.19 12.68
C GLY A 37 11.38 4.60 11.28
N GLU A 38 11.92 3.37 11.27
CA GLU A 38 12.11 2.56 10.06
C GLU A 38 10.87 1.72 9.77
N TYR A 39 10.40 1.75 8.53
CA TYR A 39 9.20 1.05 8.05
C TYR A 39 9.55 -0.03 7.03
N PHE A 40 8.71 -1.07 6.97
CA PHE A 40 8.83 -2.13 5.96
C PHE A 40 8.01 -1.76 4.73
N VAL A 41 8.69 -1.51 3.61
CA VAL A 41 8.05 -1.20 2.32
C VAL A 41 7.63 -2.47 1.59
N VAL A 42 6.76 -2.32 0.60
CA VAL A 42 6.43 -3.31 -0.42
C VAL A 42 6.64 -2.67 -1.79
N THR A 43 7.38 -3.34 -2.65
CA THR A 43 7.57 -2.92 -4.04
C THR A 43 6.34 -3.29 -4.86
N VAL A 44 5.85 -2.36 -5.67
CA VAL A 44 4.74 -2.58 -6.60
C VAL A 44 5.03 -1.91 -7.95
N LEU A 45 4.49 -2.50 -9.01
CA LEU A 45 4.43 -1.89 -10.33
C LEU A 45 2.98 -1.48 -10.60
N LEU A 46 2.76 -0.18 -10.80
CA LEU A 46 1.44 0.35 -11.16
C LEU A 46 1.32 0.46 -12.68
N GLU A 47 0.15 0.17 -13.22
CA GLU A 47 -0.13 0.32 -14.64
C GLU A 47 0.18 1.74 -15.13
N GLY A 48 0.95 1.87 -16.21
CA GLY A 48 1.36 3.15 -16.78
C GLY A 48 2.29 4.00 -15.91
N SER A 49 2.87 3.44 -14.84
CA SER A 49 3.84 4.12 -13.97
C SER A 49 5.13 3.30 -13.86
N HIS A 50 6.18 3.89 -13.27
CA HIS A 50 7.41 3.17 -12.92
C HIS A 50 7.27 2.42 -11.59
N ASP A 51 8.34 1.73 -11.19
CA ASP A 51 8.44 1.07 -9.89
C ASP A 51 8.07 2.03 -8.76
N SER A 52 7.16 1.60 -7.90
CA SER A 52 6.63 2.38 -6.79
C SER A 52 6.70 1.56 -5.50
N PHE A 53 6.71 2.24 -4.36
CA PHE A 53 6.70 1.58 -3.06
C PHE A 53 5.45 1.96 -2.28
N ILE A 54 4.85 0.97 -1.63
CA ILE A 54 3.77 1.16 -0.66
C ILE A 54 4.34 0.85 0.72
N VAL A 55 4.01 1.67 1.70
CA VAL A 55 4.13 1.32 3.12
C VAL A 55 2.75 0.91 3.61
N PRO A 56 2.40 -0.39 3.59
CA PRO A 56 1.12 -0.84 4.11
C PRO A 56 1.15 -0.75 5.63
N THR A 57 0.11 -0.19 6.22
CA THR A 57 0.09 0.13 7.67
C THR A 57 -1.01 -0.62 8.42
N GLU A 58 -2.02 -1.09 7.71
CA GLU A 58 -3.13 -1.85 8.27
C GLU A 58 -3.79 -2.72 7.20
N ILE A 59 -4.23 -3.91 7.62
CA ILE A 59 -5.08 -4.79 6.82
C ILE A 59 -6.49 -4.74 7.40
N THR A 60 -7.43 -4.19 6.63
CA THR A 60 -8.82 -4.00 7.07
C THR A 60 -9.69 -5.22 6.80
N LYS A 61 -9.30 -6.07 5.83
CA LYS A 61 -9.97 -7.34 5.52
C LYS A 61 -8.99 -8.33 4.93
N ILE A 62 -9.02 -9.59 5.39
CA ILE A 62 -8.25 -10.70 4.81
C ILE A 62 -9.22 -11.74 4.25
N GLU A 63 -8.99 -12.13 3.00
CA GLU A 63 -9.63 -13.26 2.35
C GLU A 63 -8.57 -14.28 1.92
N LYS A 64 -9.00 -15.44 1.38
CA LYS A 64 -8.09 -16.56 1.06
C LYS A 64 -6.92 -16.15 0.14
N ASN A 65 -7.20 -15.27 -0.83
CA ASN A 65 -6.26 -14.89 -1.89
C ASN A 65 -6.08 -13.37 -2.05
N SER A 66 -6.70 -12.58 -1.19
CA SER A 66 -6.70 -11.12 -1.28
C SER A 66 -6.79 -10.48 0.10
N CYS A 67 -6.43 -9.19 0.17
CA CYS A 67 -6.64 -8.38 1.35
C CYS A 67 -6.98 -6.95 0.95
N LYS A 68 -7.78 -6.28 1.78
CA LYS A 68 -7.96 -4.83 1.72
C LYS A 68 -6.99 -4.18 2.70
N PHE A 69 -6.36 -3.10 2.27
CA PHE A 69 -5.32 -2.44 3.04
C PHE A 69 -5.50 -0.92 3.06
N SER A 70 -4.84 -0.30 4.03
CA SER A 70 -4.51 1.12 4.05
C SER A 70 -3.01 1.29 4.28
N GLY A 71 -2.49 2.44 3.87
CA GLY A 71 -1.07 2.76 3.96
C GLY A 71 -0.76 4.13 3.37
N TRP A 72 0.50 4.31 2.98
CA TRP A 72 0.92 5.52 2.26
C TRP A 72 2.01 5.19 1.23
N MET A 73 2.18 6.11 0.27
CA MET A 73 3.21 6.08 -0.76
C MET A 73 3.95 7.41 -0.79
N SER A 74 5.18 7.42 -1.31
CA SER A 74 5.91 8.64 -1.64
C SER A 74 5.87 8.87 -3.15
N ILE A 75 5.29 9.99 -3.59
CA ILE A 75 5.21 10.39 -5.00
C ILE A 75 5.85 11.77 -5.10
N ASP A 76 6.93 11.89 -5.86
CA ASP A 76 7.68 13.15 -6.06
C ASP A 76 8.08 13.85 -4.75
N GLY A 77 8.37 13.06 -3.70
CA GLY A 77 8.74 13.56 -2.38
C GLY A 77 7.55 13.91 -1.48
N HIS A 78 6.32 13.85 -1.99
CA HIS A 78 5.09 14.02 -1.24
C HIS A 78 4.55 12.68 -0.75
N ARG A 79 4.09 12.64 0.50
CA ARG A 79 3.51 11.45 1.10
C ARG A 79 2.01 11.48 0.94
N ILE A 80 1.46 10.44 0.34
CA ILE A 80 0.05 10.34 -0.01
C ILE A 80 -0.50 9.09 0.67
N ASN A 81 -1.59 9.25 1.42
CA ASN A 81 -2.35 8.16 1.99
C ASN A 81 -3.03 7.37 0.87
N VAL A 82 -2.94 6.04 0.98
CA VAL A 82 -3.53 5.12 0.01
C VAL A 82 -4.34 4.04 0.70
N SER A 83 -5.35 3.56 0.00
CA SER A 83 -6.05 2.32 0.32
C SER A 83 -6.05 1.42 -0.91
N GLY A 84 -6.56 0.19 -0.78
CA GLY A 84 -6.73 -0.64 -1.95
C GLY A 84 -6.96 -2.11 -1.65
N GLN A 85 -6.76 -2.91 -2.69
CA GLN A 85 -6.79 -4.36 -2.62
C GLN A 85 -5.49 -4.94 -3.17
N TYR A 86 -4.98 -5.97 -2.49
CA TYR A 86 -3.78 -6.69 -2.88
C TYR A 86 -4.09 -8.19 -2.95
N ASP A 87 -3.89 -8.78 -4.13
CA ASP A 87 -4.21 -10.17 -4.45
C ASP A 87 -2.93 -10.95 -4.75
N ARG A 88 -2.95 -12.27 -4.55
CA ARG A 88 -1.79 -13.14 -4.84
C ARG A 88 -1.25 -13.04 -6.26
N ASN A 89 -2.13 -12.79 -7.23
CA ASN A 89 -1.82 -12.81 -8.65
C ASN A 89 -1.96 -11.44 -9.34
N PHE A 90 -2.22 -10.37 -8.59
CA PHE A 90 -2.45 -9.03 -9.12
C PHE A 90 -3.68 -8.86 -10.05
N GLU A 91 -4.54 -9.88 -10.16
CA GLU A 91 -5.71 -9.86 -11.05
C GLU A 91 -6.68 -8.71 -10.74
N ASN A 92 -6.98 -8.47 -9.45
CA ASN A 92 -7.85 -7.38 -8.99
C ASN A 92 -7.12 -6.43 -8.04
N SER A 93 -5.79 -6.36 -8.12
CA SER A 93 -5.01 -5.48 -7.23
C SER A 93 -5.03 -4.04 -7.70
N PHE A 94 -5.25 -3.11 -6.78
CA PHE A 94 -5.29 -1.68 -7.06
C PHE A 94 -4.92 -0.85 -5.84
N VAL A 95 -4.51 0.39 -6.10
CA VAL A 95 -4.32 1.46 -5.14
C VAL A 95 -5.35 2.56 -5.42
N GLU A 96 -5.98 3.08 -4.39
CA GLU A 96 -6.82 4.26 -4.40
C GLU A 96 -6.13 5.37 -3.58
N TYR A 97 -5.92 6.53 -4.20
CA TYR A 97 -5.36 7.69 -3.51
C TYR A 97 -6.44 8.36 -2.66
N VAL A 98 -6.18 8.49 -1.37
CA VAL A 98 -7.15 9.01 -0.38
C VAL A 98 -6.91 10.48 -0.08
N GLY A 99 -5.66 10.95 -0.13
CA GLY A 99 -5.27 12.33 0.14
C GLY A 99 -3.85 12.44 0.72
N ASP A 100 -3.44 13.63 1.13
CA ASP A 100 -2.12 13.86 1.72
C ASP A 100 -1.94 13.16 3.07
N ALA A 101 -0.71 12.73 3.36
CA ALA A 101 -0.30 12.14 4.64
C ALA A 101 0.43 13.19 5.49
N ASP A 102 -0.32 13.93 6.31
CA ASP A 102 0.14 15.00 7.22
C ASP A 102 1.24 14.62 8.22
#